data_AF-A0A227J376-F1
#
_entry.id   AF-A0A227J376-F1
#
_cell.length_a   1.000
_cell.length_b   1.000
_cell.length_c   1.000
_cell.angle_alpha   90.00
_cell.angle_beta   90.00
_cell.angle_gamma   90.00
#
_symmetry.space_group_name_H-M   'P 1'
#
loop_
_entity.id
_entity.type
_entity.pdbx_description
1 polymer ?
#
loop_
_entity_poly.entity_id
_entity_poly.type
_entity_poly.pdbx_seq_one_letter_code
_entity_poly.pdbx_strand_id
1 'polypeptide(L)'
;ALNDELNRIAETTSFGGRKLLNGAFGKSSFQIGAASGEAVQIELKSMRTDGLEMGGFSYVAQGRADSDWQVKENANDLTMSFINRSGETEKIQINAKSG
;
A
#
# COMPACT_ATOMS: atom_id res chain seq x y z
N ALA A 1 10.30 17.49 -1.21
CA ALA A 1 11.74 17.28 -0.99
C ALA A 1 12.09 15.81 -0.81
N LEU A 2 11.72 15.14 0.30
CA LEU A 2 12.05 13.71 0.50
C LEU A 2 11.37 12.78 -0.51
N ASN A 3 10.06 12.96 -0.72
CA ASN A 3 9.32 12.17 -1.71
C ASN A 3 9.87 12.35 -3.13
N ASP A 4 10.28 13.56 -3.48
CA ASP A 4 10.89 13.85 -4.78
C ASP A 4 12.23 13.12 -4.94
N GLU A 5 13.02 13.06 -3.87
CA GLU A 5 14.30 12.34 -3.88
C GLU A 5 14.11 10.83 -3.96
N LEU A 6 13.12 10.28 -3.25
CA LEU A 6 12.77 8.86 -3.34
C LEU A 6 12.25 8.50 -4.73
N ASN A 7 11.40 9.34 -5.33
CA ASN A 7 10.96 9.18 -6.71
C ASN A 7 12.11 9.31 -7.71
N ARG A 8 13.06 10.23 -7.50
CA ARG A 8 14.28 10.34 -8.30
C ARG A 8 15.08 9.06 -8.25
N ILE A 9 15.29 8.47 -7.07
CA ILE A 9 16.00 7.19 -6.92
C ILE A 9 15.23 6.08 -7.64
N ALA A 10 13.91 6.00 -7.47
CA ALA A 10 13.08 5.00 -8.15
C ALA A 10 13.22 5.08 -9.68
N GLU A 11 13.19 6.29 -10.25
CA GLU A 11 13.24 6.51 -11.70
C GLU A 11 14.65 6.52 -12.30
N THR A 12 15.68 6.78 -11.52
CA THR A 12 17.06 6.85 -12.04
C THR A 12 17.86 5.57 -11.82
N THR A 13 17.51 4.73 -10.84
CA THR A 13 18.24 3.49 -10.57
C THR A 13 18.05 2.49 -11.70
N SER A 14 19.14 2.16 -12.39
CA SER A 14 19.13 1.29 -13.56
C SER A 14 20.36 0.40 -13.66
N PHE A 15 20.18 -0.78 -14.24
CA PHE A 15 21.27 -1.70 -14.58
C PHE A 15 21.07 -2.22 -16.00
N GLY A 16 22.13 -2.19 -16.82
CA GLY A 16 22.07 -2.64 -18.22
C GLY A 16 21.00 -1.92 -19.05
N GLY A 17 20.75 -0.63 -18.76
CA GLY A 17 19.72 0.18 -19.42
C GLY A 17 18.28 -0.08 -18.94
N ARG A 18 18.06 -1.03 -18.02
CA ARG A 18 16.74 -1.33 -17.46
C ARG A 18 16.56 -0.65 -16.11
N LYS A 19 15.41 -0.03 -15.89
CA LYS A 19 15.03 0.56 -14.61
C LYS A 19 14.72 -0.55 -13.61
N LEU A 20 15.25 -0.42 -12.40
CA LEU A 20 15.16 -1.46 -11.37
C LEU A 20 14.03 -1.21 -10.38
N LEU A 21 13.82 0.06 -9.99
CA LEU A 21 13.05 0.40 -8.79
C LEU A 21 11.75 1.17 -9.08
N ASN A 22 11.38 1.42 -10.34
CA ASN A 22 10.12 2.08 -10.69
C ASN A 22 8.97 1.09 -10.96
N GLY A 23 9.21 -0.22 -10.78
CA GLY A 23 8.25 -1.29 -11.03
C GLY A 23 8.34 -1.92 -12.43
N ALA A 24 9.12 -1.35 -13.35
CA ALA A 24 9.30 -1.92 -14.70
C ALA A 24 10.16 -3.20 -14.73
N PHE A 25 10.98 -3.44 -13.70
CA PHE A 25 11.86 -4.62 -13.63
C PHE A 25 11.09 -5.93 -13.45
N GLY A 26 10.05 -5.91 -12.60
CA GLY A 26 9.24 -7.08 -12.30
C GLY A 26 10.06 -8.25 -11.75
N LYS A 27 9.90 -9.43 -12.36
CA LYS A 27 10.60 -10.67 -12.03
C LYS A 27 11.64 -10.99 -13.10
N SER A 28 12.87 -11.20 -12.69
CA SER A 28 13.95 -11.64 -13.58
C SER A 28 14.67 -12.84 -12.99
N SER A 29 14.97 -13.84 -13.82
CA SER A 29 15.71 -15.03 -13.42
C SER A 29 17.12 -14.96 -13.96
N PHE A 30 18.11 -15.11 -13.07
CA PHE A 30 19.52 -15.12 -13.41
C PHE A 30 20.05 -16.53 -13.27
N GLN A 31 20.47 -17.15 -14.37
CA GLN A 31 21.14 -18.45 -14.33
C GLN A 31 22.50 -18.30 -13.65
N ILE A 32 22.74 -19.12 -12.63
CA ILE A 32 23.97 -19.09 -11.82
C ILE A 32 24.79 -20.39 -11.93
N GLY A 33 24.25 -21.40 -12.59
CA GLY A 33 24.88 -22.72 -12.74
C GLY A 33 24.89 -23.22 -14.18
N ALA A 34 25.63 -24.32 -14.39
CA ALA A 34 25.82 -24.91 -15.71
C ALA A 34 24.61 -25.74 -16.18
N ALA A 35 23.77 -26.19 -15.26
CA ALA A 35 22.60 -27.00 -15.58
C ALA A 35 21.34 -26.14 -15.80
N SER A 36 20.44 -26.65 -16.63
CA SER A 36 19.12 -26.04 -16.83
C SER A 36 18.33 -26.08 -15.52
N GLY A 37 17.83 -24.92 -15.09
CA GLY A 37 17.05 -24.78 -13.84
C GLY A 37 17.86 -24.21 -12.66
N GLU A 38 19.18 -24.09 -12.77
CA GLU A 38 20.01 -23.43 -11.75
C GLU A 38 19.95 -21.91 -11.91
N ALA A 39 18.85 -21.30 -11.49
CA ALA A 39 18.64 -19.86 -11.58
C ALA A 39 18.14 -19.25 -10.26
N VAL A 40 18.57 -18.03 -9.97
CA VAL A 40 18.04 -17.20 -8.90
C VAL A 40 17.00 -16.26 -9.49
N GLN A 41 15.78 -16.34 -8.98
CA GLN A 41 14.73 -15.38 -9.32
C GLN A 41 14.81 -14.17 -8.38
N ILE A 42 14.88 -12.99 -8.98
CA ILE A 42 14.84 -11.71 -8.27
C ILE A 42 13.58 -10.98 -8.70
N GLU A 43 12.78 -10.59 -7.72
CA GLU A 43 11.63 -9.71 -7.90
C GLU A 43 11.95 -8.36 -7.27
N LEU A 44 11.87 -7.28 -8.06
CA LEU A 44 12.00 -5.91 -7.56
C LEU A 44 10.68 -5.18 -7.74
N LYS A 45 10.11 -4.75 -6.61
CA LYS A 45 8.89 -3.94 -6.58
C LYS A 45 9.19 -2.46 -6.79
N SER A 46 8.14 -1.71 -7.08
CA SER A 46 8.24 -0.26 -7.22
C SER A 46 8.53 0.40 -5.86
N MET A 47 9.50 1.31 -5.87
CA MET A 47 9.88 2.18 -4.74
C MET A 47 9.40 3.63 -4.96
N ARG A 48 8.49 3.84 -5.92
CA ARG A 48 7.86 5.14 -6.16
C ARG A 48 6.93 5.51 -5.02
N THR A 49 7.10 6.69 -4.42
CA THR A 49 6.32 7.14 -3.25
C THR A 49 4.91 7.58 -3.60
N ASP A 50 4.64 7.87 -4.87
CA ASP A 50 3.30 8.19 -5.38
C ASP A 50 2.51 6.92 -5.76
N GLY A 51 3.14 5.74 -5.66
CA GLY A 51 2.48 4.45 -5.77
C GLY A 51 1.93 3.95 -4.44
N LEU A 52 0.78 3.28 -4.50
CA LEU A 52 0.16 2.58 -3.36
C LEU A 52 1.07 1.49 -2.76
N GLU A 53 2.02 0.98 -3.53
CA GLU A 53 2.98 -0.05 -3.08
C GLU A 53 3.92 0.47 -1.97
N MET A 54 4.24 1.76 -1.98
CA MET A 54 5.14 2.42 -1.03
C MET A 54 4.41 3.16 0.09
N GLY A 55 3.21 3.67 -0.20
CA GLY A 55 2.39 4.42 0.75
C GLY A 55 1.43 3.52 1.54
N GLY A 56 1.26 3.81 2.83
CA GLY A 56 0.13 3.31 3.61
C GLY A 56 -1.06 4.27 3.55
N PHE A 57 -2.28 3.77 3.74
CA PHE A 57 -3.44 4.62 3.92
C PHE A 57 -3.54 5.09 5.38
N SER A 58 -3.84 6.37 5.59
CA SER A 58 -4.24 6.90 6.90
C SER A 58 -5.67 7.42 6.80
N TYR A 59 -6.55 6.91 7.64
CA TYR A 59 -7.92 7.37 7.75
C TYR A 59 -8.05 8.21 9.02
N VAL A 60 -8.46 9.46 8.86
CA VAL A 60 -8.71 10.39 9.97
C VAL A 60 -10.20 10.67 10.02
N ALA A 61 -10.81 10.50 11.20
CA ALA A 61 -12.21 10.86 11.39
C ALA A 61 -12.39 12.37 11.20
N GLN A 62 -13.35 12.77 10.36
CA GLN A 62 -13.66 14.19 10.13
C GLN A 62 -14.39 14.84 11.32
N GLY A 63 -15.04 14.03 12.15
CA GLY A 63 -15.80 14.47 13.32
C GLY A 63 -15.27 13.86 14.61
N ARG A 64 -15.38 14.61 15.69
CA ARG A 64 -15.11 14.17 17.06
C ARG A 64 -16.42 14.23 17.84
N ALA A 65 -16.74 13.17 18.56
CA ALA A 65 -17.82 13.16 19.54
C ALA A 65 -17.46 14.10 20.71
N ASP A 66 -18.40 14.96 21.11
CA ASP A 66 -18.28 15.80 22.31
C ASP A 66 -18.51 14.95 23.59
N SER A 67 -18.43 15.60 24.76
CA SER A 67 -18.56 14.92 26.05
C SER A 67 -19.95 14.34 26.32
N ASP A 68 -20.97 14.84 25.62
CA ASP A 68 -22.38 14.52 25.86
C ASP A 68 -22.92 13.53 24.82
N TRP A 69 -22.06 13.12 23.88
CA TRP A 69 -22.39 12.15 22.85
C TRP A 69 -22.65 10.77 23.46
N GLN A 70 -23.79 10.19 23.10
CA GLN A 70 -24.22 8.85 23.47
C GLN A 70 -24.73 8.11 22.25
N VAL A 71 -24.66 6.79 22.27
CA VAL A 71 -25.18 5.95 21.19
C VAL A 71 -26.71 5.95 21.27
N LYS A 72 -27.38 6.56 20.28
CA LYS A 72 -28.85 6.63 20.25
C LYS A 72 -29.46 5.26 19.93
N GLU A 73 -30.64 5.01 20.48
CA GLU A 73 -31.45 3.85 20.11
C GLU A 73 -31.74 3.88 18.61
N ASN A 74 -31.47 2.77 17.91
CA ASN A 74 -31.56 2.63 16.45
C ASN A 74 -30.55 3.46 15.62
N ALA A 75 -29.49 4.01 16.23
CA ALA A 75 -28.36 4.62 15.53
C ALA A 75 -27.02 4.11 16.08
N ASN A 76 -26.91 2.79 16.16
CA ASN A 76 -25.82 2.07 16.79
C ASN A 76 -24.78 1.50 15.82
N ASP A 77 -24.98 1.70 14.52
CA ASP A 77 -24.09 1.17 13.48
C ASP A 77 -23.09 2.24 13.03
N LEU A 78 -21.81 1.99 13.26
CA LEU A 78 -20.71 2.72 12.66
C LEU A 78 -20.11 1.87 11.55
N THR A 79 -20.27 2.31 10.29
CA THR A 79 -19.64 1.68 9.13
C THR A 79 -18.49 2.53 8.63
N MET A 80 -17.29 1.98 8.62
CA MET A 80 -16.09 2.58 8.03
C MET A 80 -15.75 1.83 6.74
N SER A 81 -15.55 2.55 5.64
CA SER A 81 -15.13 1.96 4.36
C SER A 81 -13.69 2.38 4.05
N PHE A 82 -12.86 1.44 3.59
CA PHE A 82 -11.47 1.71 3.22
C PHE A 82 -11.07 0.89 1.98
N ILE A 83 -10.07 1.34 1.22
CA ILE A 83 -9.54 0.58 0.08
C ILE A 83 -8.36 -0.28 0.58
N ASN A 84 -8.37 -1.59 0.32
CA ASN A 84 -7.31 -2.52 0.69
C ASN A 84 -6.15 -2.49 -0.33
N ARG A 85 -5.09 -3.27 -0.08
CA ARG A 85 -3.89 -3.32 -0.96
C ARG A 85 -4.18 -3.87 -2.37
N SER A 86 -5.27 -4.61 -2.54
CA SER A 86 -5.73 -5.13 -3.84
C SER A 86 -6.60 -4.11 -4.60
N GLY A 87 -6.87 -2.94 -4.03
CA GLY A 87 -7.76 -1.93 -4.61
C GLY A 87 -9.25 -2.18 -4.32
N GLU A 88 -9.58 -3.14 -3.47
CA GLU A 88 -10.97 -3.49 -3.16
C GLU A 88 -11.48 -2.67 -1.97
N THR A 89 -12.77 -2.34 -1.98
CA THR A 89 -13.39 -1.65 -0.84
C THR A 89 -13.74 -2.64 0.26
N GLU A 90 -13.13 -2.46 1.41
CA GLU A 90 -13.41 -3.18 2.65
C GLU A 90 -14.28 -2.35 3.58
N LYS A 91 -15.04 -3.03 4.44
CA LYS A 91 -15.90 -2.40 5.44
C LYS A 91 -15.60 -2.94 6.83
N ILE A 92 -15.50 -2.02 7.79
CA ILE A 92 -15.54 -2.34 9.22
C ILE A 92 -16.89 -1.86 9.72
N GLN A 93 -17.70 -2.78 10.23
CA GLN A 93 -18.98 -2.46 10.85
C GLN A 93 -18.87 -2.69 12.36
N ILE A 94 -19.06 -1.61 13.12
CA ILE A 94 -19.09 -1.62 14.57
C ILE A 94 -20.54 -1.42 14.99
N ASN A 95 -21.07 -2.39 15.74
CA ASN A 95 -22.39 -2.27 16.36
C ASN A 95 -22.15 -1.88 17.82
N ALA A 96 -22.41 -0.63 18.15
CA ALA A 96 -22.28 -0.13 19.51
C ALA A 96 -23.52 -0.50 20.34
N LYS A 97 -23.37 -0.62 21.65
CA LYS A 97 -24.53 -0.72 22.54
C LYS A 97 -25.07 0.68 22.79
N SER A 98 -26.40 0.84 22.85
CA SER A 98 -27.01 2.10 23.26
C SER A 98 -26.64 2.48 24.69
N GLY A 99 -26.51 3.78 24.93
CA GLY A 99 -26.07 4.36 26.21
C GLY A 99 -24.85 5.25 26.07
#